data_AF-A1Y2B9-F1
#
_entry.id   AF-A1Y2B9-F1
#
_cell.length_a   1.000
_cell.length_b   1.000
_cell.length_c   1.000
_cell.angle_alpha   90.00
_cell.angle_beta   90.00
_cell.angle_gamma   90.00
#
_symmetry.space_group_name_H-M   'P 1'
#
loop_
_entity.id
_entity.type
_entity.pdbx_description
1 polymer ?
#
loop_
_entity_poly.entity_id
_entity_poly.type
_entity_poly.pdbx_seq_one_letter_code
_entity_poly.pdbx_strand_id
1 'polypeptide(L)'
;PACTRFFPFPPENAATAWDLASSQGRRKSEAEGLEFEICKYVPRNHEERQYLELIDRIMKTGIVKEDRTGVGTISLFGAQMRFSLRGNRLPLLTTKRVFWRGVCEELLWFLRGETNARLLADKDIHIWDGNGSREFLDSRGLTENKEMDLGPVYGFQWRHFGADYKGFEANYDGEGVDQIRFIVETIKANPNDRR
;
A
#
# COMPACT_ATOMS: atom_id res chain seq x y z
N PRO A 1 -38.93 -29.95 -10.98
CA PRO A 1 -38.74 -29.32 -12.31
C PRO A 1 -37.67 -30.07 -13.12
N ALA A 2 -37.96 -30.44 -14.37
CA ALA A 2 -36.98 -31.01 -15.27
C ALA A 2 -36.32 -29.88 -16.08
N CYS A 3 -35.05 -29.60 -15.79
CA CYS A 3 -34.26 -28.58 -16.49
C CYS A 3 -33.35 -29.25 -17.53
N THR A 4 -33.10 -28.57 -18.66
CA THR A 4 -32.20 -29.04 -19.72
C THR A 4 -30.84 -28.36 -19.72
N ARG A 5 -30.65 -27.32 -18.91
CA ARG A 5 -29.40 -26.58 -18.76
C ARG A 5 -29.02 -26.47 -17.30
N PHE A 6 -27.73 -26.66 -17.02
CA PHE A 6 -27.16 -26.57 -15.68
C PHE A 6 -26.13 -25.45 -15.64
N PHE A 7 -26.04 -24.80 -14.49
CA PHE A 7 -24.97 -23.87 -14.16
C PHE A 7 -24.06 -24.56 -13.13
N PRO A 8 -23.04 -25.32 -13.57
CA PRO A 8 -22.13 -25.99 -12.64
C PRO A 8 -21.28 -24.93 -11.92
N PHE A 9 -21.40 -24.87 -10.60
CA PHE A 9 -20.64 -23.95 -9.77
C PHE A 9 -20.28 -24.59 -8.42
N PRO A 10 -19.03 -24.44 -7.93
CA PRO A 10 -17.90 -23.78 -8.58
C PRO A 10 -17.46 -24.51 -9.87
N PRO A 11 -16.82 -23.82 -10.84
CA PRO A 11 -16.43 -24.46 -12.09
C PRO A 11 -15.37 -25.53 -11.81
N GLU A 12 -15.60 -26.78 -12.26
CA GLU A 12 -14.72 -27.93 -12.00
C GLU A 12 -13.28 -27.71 -12.49
N ASN A 13 -13.08 -26.90 -13.53
CA ASN A 13 -11.78 -26.55 -14.12
C ASN A 13 -11.40 -25.07 -13.92
N ALA A 14 -11.88 -24.43 -12.86
CA ALA A 14 -11.52 -23.04 -12.58
C ALA A 14 -10.01 -22.91 -12.31
N ALA A 15 -9.35 -21.95 -12.96
CA ALA A 15 -7.95 -21.61 -12.70
C ALA A 15 -7.69 -21.11 -11.25
N THR A 16 -8.76 -20.76 -10.52
CA THR A 16 -8.72 -20.26 -9.16
C THR A 16 -9.75 -20.99 -8.30
N ALA A 17 -9.38 -21.34 -7.08
CA ALA A 17 -10.32 -21.84 -6.08
C ALA A 17 -11.38 -20.78 -5.72
N TRP A 18 -12.56 -21.20 -5.32
CA TRP A 18 -13.65 -20.31 -4.89
C TRP A 18 -13.98 -20.54 -3.42
N ASP A 19 -14.20 -19.47 -2.67
CA ASP A 19 -14.62 -19.51 -1.27
C ASP A 19 -16.08 -19.03 -1.14
N LEU A 20 -16.86 -19.67 -0.27
CA LEU A 20 -18.17 -19.16 0.14
C LEU A 20 -17.95 -17.99 1.11
N ALA A 21 -18.12 -16.76 0.61
CA ALA A 21 -17.93 -15.55 1.41
C ALA A 21 -19.09 -15.28 2.37
N SER A 22 -20.32 -15.57 1.95
CA SER A 22 -21.51 -15.43 2.80
C SER A 22 -22.68 -16.23 2.26
N SER A 23 -23.56 -16.70 3.15
CA SER A 23 -24.89 -17.22 2.80
C SER A 23 -25.97 -16.47 3.57
N GLN A 24 -27.12 -16.23 2.94
CA GLN A 24 -28.30 -15.65 3.58
C GLN A 24 -29.19 -16.67 4.32
N GLY A 25 -28.80 -17.95 4.31
CA GLY A 25 -29.62 -19.06 4.80
C GLY A 25 -30.83 -19.36 3.89
N ARG A 26 -31.51 -20.47 4.16
CA ARG A 26 -32.73 -20.87 3.44
C ARG A 26 -33.90 -19.94 3.77
N ARG A 27 -34.65 -19.53 2.76
CA ARG A 27 -35.80 -18.63 2.84
C ARG A 27 -36.96 -19.17 1.99
N LYS A 28 -38.18 -18.68 2.24
CA LYS A 28 -39.37 -18.96 1.45
C LYS A 28 -39.87 -17.68 0.77
N SER A 29 -40.32 -17.79 -0.49
CA SER A 29 -40.96 -16.67 -1.17
C SER A 29 -42.36 -16.40 -0.62
N GLU A 30 -42.76 -15.12 -0.60
CA GLU A 30 -44.07 -14.70 -0.08
C GLU A 30 -45.23 -15.13 -0.99
N ALA A 31 -45.03 -15.14 -2.30
CA ALA A 31 -46.09 -15.39 -3.28
C ALA A 31 -46.42 -16.88 -3.48
N GLU A 32 -45.40 -17.75 -3.48
CA GLU A 32 -45.55 -19.17 -3.88
C GLU A 32 -44.86 -20.15 -2.92
N GLY A 33 -44.28 -19.68 -1.81
CA GLY A 33 -43.63 -20.55 -0.83
C GLY A 33 -42.36 -21.24 -1.35
N LEU A 34 -41.77 -20.76 -2.45
CA LEU A 34 -40.54 -21.31 -3.05
C LEU A 34 -39.40 -21.24 -2.05
N GLU A 35 -38.77 -22.39 -1.77
CA GLU A 35 -37.56 -22.45 -0.95
C GLU A 35 -36.33 -22.07 -1.78
N PHE A 36 -35.56 -21.10 -1.30
CA PHE A 36 -34.33 -20.64 -1.96
C PHE A 36 -33.25 -20.22 -0.96
N GLU A 37 -32.02 -20.12 -1.44
CA GLU A 37 -30.86 -19.63 -0.69
C GLU A 37 -30.02 -18.73 -1.59
N ILE A 38 -29.52 -17.62 -1.04
CA ILE A 38 -28.61 -16.71 -1.76
C ILE A 38 -27.21 -16.85 -1.16
N CYS A 39 -26.28 -17.32 -1.98
CA CYS A 39 -24.87 -17.50 -1.63
C CYS A 39 -23.98 -16.52 -2.40
N LYS A 40 -22.98 -15.95 -1.73
CA LYS A 40 -21.92 -15.15 -2.36
C LYS A 40 -20.65 -15.97 -2.37
N TYR A 41 -20.18 -16.31 -3.57
CA TYR A 41 -18.88 -16.92 -3.76
C TYR A 41 -17.90 -15.89 -4.33
N VAL A 42 -16.65 -15.96 -3.89
CA VAL A 42 -15.57 -15.10 -4.37
C VAL A 42 -14.36 -15.95 -4.78
N PRO A 43 -13.59 -15.55 -5.80
CA PRO A 43 -12.32 -16.19 -6.08
C PRO A 43 -11.40 -16.04 -4.87
N ARG A 44 -10.72 -17.13 -4.50
CA ARG A 44 -9.79 -17.14 -3.38
C ARG A 44 -8.64 -16.17 -3.63
N ASN A 45 -8.51 -15.17 -2.77
CA ASN A 45 -7.42 -14.19 -2.84
C ASN A 45 -6.21 -14.64 -2.01
N HIS A 46 -5.39 -15.55 -2.56
CA HIS A 46 -4.15 -15.98 -1.91
C HIS A 46 -3.18 -14.81 -1.64
N GLU A 47 -3.16 -13.80 -2.53
CA GLU A 47 -2.22 -12.67 -2.41
C GLU A 47 -2.47 -11.87 -1.13
N GLU A 48 -3.73 -11.56 -0.82
CA GLU A 48 -4.12 -10.88 0.43
C GLU A 48 -4.02 -11.78 1.67
N ARG A 49 -4.22 -13.10 1.53
CA ARG A 49 -4.05 -14.03 2.66
C ARG A 49 -2.63 -14.00 3.24
N GLN A 50 -1.60 -13.80 2.42
CA GLN A 50 -0.22 -13.61 2.91
C GLN A 50 -0.13 -12.50 3.97
N TYR A 51 -0.83 -11.38 3.76
CA TYR A 51 -0.87 -10.26 4.70
C TYR A 51 -1.63 -10.63 5.98
N LEU A 52 -2.78 -11.28 5.85
CA LEU A 52 -3.60 -11.69 6.99
C LEU A 52 -2.90 -12.74 7.87
N GLU A 53 -2.27 -13.72 7.25
CA GLU A 53 -1.50 -14.79 7.92
C GLU A 53 -0.25 -14.22 8.60
N LEU A 54 0.41 -13.23 8.00
CA LEU A 54 1.54 -12.55 8.63
C LEU A 54 1.09 -11.78 9.89
N ILE A 55 -0.04 -11.06 9.83
CA ILE A 55 -0.60 -10.38 11.01
C ILE A 55 -0.97 -11.39 12.09
N ASP A 56 -1.69 -12.45 11.75
CA ASP A 56 -2.10 -13.50 12.69
C ASP A 56 -0.88 -14.12 13.38
N ARG A 57 0.19 -14.41 12.62
CA ARG A 57 1.45 -14.93 13.15
C ARG A 57 2.16 -13.92 14.06
N ILE A 58 2.20 -12.63 13.70
CA ILE A 58 2.75 -11.57 14.55
C ILE A 58 2.00 -11.57 15.89
N MET A 59 0.67 -11.61 15.87
CA MET A 59 -0.15 -11.56 17.08
C MET A 59 0.02 -12.79 17.97
N LYS A 60 0.14 -13.99 17.37
CA LYS A 60 0.22 -15.26 18.12
C LYS A 60 1.62 -15.58 18.63
N THR A 61 2.66 -15.24 17.87
CA THR A 61 4.03 -15.72 18.13
C THR A 61 5.08 -14.62 18.12
N GLY A 62 4.69 -13.36 17.93
CA GLY A 62 5.62 -12.24 17.88
C GLY A 62 6.20 -11.87 19.25
N ILE A 63 7.34 -11.19 19.22
CA ILE A 63 8.02 -10.71 20.43
C ILE A 63 7.45 -9.34 20.78
N VAL A 64 6.95 -9.21 22.01
CA VAL A 64 6.52 -7.94 22.60
C VAL A 64 7.76 -7.08 22.90
N LYS A 65 7.73 -5.82 22.49
CA LYS A 65 8.77 -4.83 22.75
C LYS A 65 8.14 -3.55 23.25
N GLU A 66 8.70 -3.00 24.31
CA GLU A 66 8.34 -1.67 24.81
C GLU A 66 9.12 -0.60 24.05
N ASP A 67 8.54 0.60 23.92
CA ASP A 67 9.22 1.77 23.35
C ASP A 67 9.16 2.96 24.30
N ARG A 68 9.97 3.98 24.02
CA ARG A 68 10.07 5.21 24.83
C ARG A 68 8.76 6.01 24.93
N THR A 69 7.78 5.72 24.07
CA THR A 69 6.47 6.37 24.06
C THR A 69 5.42 5.58 24.85
N GLY A 70 5.74 4.36 25.31
CA GLY A 70 4.83 3.48 26.03
C GLY A 70 3.76 2.82 25.14
N VAL A 71 3.88 2.91 23.82
CA VAL A 71 2.90 2.30 22.88
C VAL A 71 3.14 0.81 22.78
N GLY A 72 4.41 0.42 22.62
CA GLY A 72 4.82 -0.96 22.50
C GLY A 72 4.43 -1.58 21.15
N THR A 73 5.11 -2.65 20.78
CA THR A 73 4.89 -3.35 19.51
C THR A 73 5.01 -4.86 19.69
N ILE A 74 4.31 -5.61 18.84
CA ILE A 74 4.51 -7.05 18.68
C ILE A 74 5.17 -7.25 17.32
N SER A 75 6.30 -7.94 17.26
CA SER A 75 7.12 -8.00 16.04
C SER A 75 7.66 -9.39 15.73
N LEU A 76 7.86 -9.63 14.42
CA LEU A 76 8.69 -10.70 13.86
C LEU A 76 9.84 -10.07 13.09
N PHE A 77 10.87 -10.87 12.76
CA PHE A 77 11.98 -10.43 11.92
C PHE A 77 12.03 -11.26 10.63
N GLY A 78 12.01 -10.58 9.49
CA GLY A 78 12.08 -11.19 8.16
C GLY A 78 10.76 -11.82 7.68
N ALA A 79 10.13 -11.21 6.69
CA ALA A 79 8.96 -11.76 5.99
C ALA A 79 8.99 -11.32 4.51
N GLN A 80 8.30 -12.06 3.65
CA GLN A 80 8.17 -11.74 2.24
C GLN A 80 6.73 -11.99 1.77
N MET A 81 6.22 -11.12 0.91
CA MET A 81 4.93 -11.27 0.24
C MET A 81 5.11 -11.04 -1.26
N ARG A 82 4.21 -11.60 -2.07
CA ARG A 82 4.21 -11.43 -3.54
C ARG A 82 2.83 -11.02 -4.03
N PHE A 83 2.78 -10.04 -4.92
CA PHE A 83 1.55 -9.50 -5.51
C PHE A 83 1.71 -9.38 -7.04
N SER A 84 0.75 -9.88 -7.80
CA SER A 84 0.73 -9.75 -9.25
C SER A 84 0.18 -8.39 -9.68
N LEU A 85 0.92 -7.71 -10.57
CA LEU A 85 0.48 -6.49 -11.26
C LEU A 85 0.02 -6.75 -12.71
N ARG A 86 0.02 -8.03 -13.14
CA ARG A 86 -0.36 -8.42 -14.52
C ARG A 86 -1.85 -8.18 -14.74
N GLY A 87 -2.22 -7.85 -15.97
CA GLY A 87 -3.63 -7.66 -16.34
C GLY A 87 -4.30 -6.52 -15.60
N ASN A 88 -3.55 -5.44 -15.31
CA ASN A 88 -4.02 -4.24 -14.61
C ASN A 88 -4.52 -4.50 -13.18
N ARG A 89 -4.01 -5.55 -12.52
CA ARG A 89 -4.31 -5.82 -11.12
C ARG A 89 -3.60 -4.80 -10.23
N LEU A 90 -4.35 -4.20 -9.30
CA LEU A 90 -3.83 -3.34 -8.25
C LEU A 90 -4.06 -4.04 -6.90
N PRO A 91 -3.01 -4.39 -6.14
CA PRO A 91 -3.14 -5.14 -4.89
C PRO A 91 -3.56 -4.24 -3.71
N LEU A 92 -4.67 -3.52 -3.86
CA LEU A 92 -5.32 -2.87 -2.73
C LEU A 92 -6.02 -3.94 -1.88
N LEU A 93 -5.69 -3.97 -0.59
CA LEU A 93 -6.30 -4.89 0.36
C LEU A 93 -7.82 -4.65 0.44
N THR A 94 -8.57 -5.74 0.59
CA THR A 94 -10.05 -5.73 0.55
C THR A 94 -10.67 -5.90 1.94
N THR A 95 -9.95 -6.54 2.86
CA THR A 95 -10.35 -6.73 4.26
C THR A 95 -10.32 -5.44 5.09
N LYS A 96 -9.58 -4.43 4.63
CA LYS A 96 -9.58 -3.08 5.19
C LYS A 96 -9.32 -2.05 4.09
N ARG A 97 -10.15 -1.00 4.04
CA ARG A 97 -10.02 0.07 3.05
C ARG A 97 -8.65 0.75 3.16
N VAL A 98 -7.93 0.81 2.04
CA VAL A 98 -6.68 1.56 1.88
C VAL A 98 -6.98 2.99 1.40
N PHE A 99 -6.25 3.98 1.90
CA PHE A 99 -6.39 5.37 1.50
C PHE A 99 -5.69 5.65 0.15
N TRP A 100 -6.28 5.15 -0.93
CA TRP A 100 -5.69 5.20 -2.28
C TRP A 100 -5.30 6.61 -2.74
N ARG A 101 -6.15 7.62 -2.48
CA ARG A 101 -5.87 9.02 -2.84
C ARG A 101 -4.56 9.50 -2.22
N GLY A 102 -4.35 9.22 -0.94
CA GLY A 102 -3.10 9.53 -0.24
C GLY A 102 -1.90 8.82 -0.84
N VAL A 103 -2.01 7.49 -1.05
CA VAL A 103 -0.94 6.68 -1.65
C VAL A 103 -0.52 7.21 -3.03
N CYS A 104 -1.49 7.55 -3.88
CA CYS A 104 -1.22 8.02 -5.23
C CYS A 104 -0.51 9.38 -5.23
N GLU A 105 -1.05 10.37 -4.50
CA GLU A 105 -0.49 11.71 -4.44
C GLU A 105 0.90 11.74 -3.80
N GLU A 106 1.13 10.94 -2.75
CA GLU A 106 2.44 10.80 -2.11
C GLU A 106 3.46 10.13 -3.03
N LEU A 107 3.09 9.06 -3.74
CA LEU A 107 4.01 8.43 -4.69
C LEU A 107 4.43 9.40 -5.81
N LEU A 108 3.50 10.19 -6.32
CA LEU A 108 3.80 11.23 -7.31
C LEU A 108 4.67 12.35 -6.72
N TRP A 109 4.46 12.71 -5.46
CA TRP A 109 5.31 13.64 -4.71
C TRP A 109 6.74 13.10 -4.56
N PHE A 110 6.93 11.83 -4.21
CA PHE A 110 8.25 11.20 -4.19
C PHE A 110 8.93 11.19 -5.56
N LEU A 111 8.20 10.80 -6.62
CA LEU A 111 8.76 10.73 -7.96
C LEU A 111 9.22 12.10 -8.49
N ARG A 112 8.59 13.20 -8.05
CA ARG A 112 9.02 14.57 -8.39
C ARG A 112 10.22 15.07 -7.58
N GLY A 113 10.67 14.33 -6.56
CA GLY A 113 11.79 14.78 -5.72
C GLY A 113 11.40 15.79 -4.64
N GLU A 114 10.10 15.92 -4.36
CA GLU A 114 9.56 16.92 -3.45
C GLU A 114 10.02 16.70 -2.00
N THR A 115 10.08 17.79 -1.24
CA THR A 115 10.44 17.78 0.20
C THR A 115 9.50 18.63 1.07
N ASN A 116 8.61 19.39 0.43
CA ASN A 116 7.58 20.18 1.09
C ASN A 116 6.30 19.36 1.30
N ALA A 117 6.03 18.97 2.55
CA ALA A 117 4.83 18.21 2.92
C ALA A 117 3.54 19.04 2.76
N ARG A 118 3.62 20.37 2.71
CA ARG A 118 2.44 21.25 2.53
C ARG A 118 1.71 20.97 1.22
N LEU A 119 2.43 20.55 0.18
CA LEU A 119 1.85 20.14 -1.10
C LEU A 119 0.87 18.97 -0.98
N LEU A 120 1.05 18.11 0.03
CA LEU A 120 0.12 17.02 0.35
C LEU A 120 -1.01 17.53 1.26
N ALA A 121 -0.69 18.30 2.29
CA ALA A 121 -1.68 18.87 3.21
C ALA A 121 -2.70 19.78 2.50
N ASP A 122 -2.25 20.60 1.54
CA ASP A 122 -3.11 21.46 0.70
C ASP A 122 -4.08 20.64 -0.19
N LYS A 123 -3.74 19.37 -0.43
CA LYS A 123 -4.60 18.38 -1.08
C LYS A 123 -5.35 17.53 -0.06
N ASP A 124 -5.49 17.96 1.18
CA ASP A 124 -6.18 17.21 2.25
C ASP A 124 -5.54 15.82 2.49
N ILE A 125 -4.22 15.75 2.50
CA ILE A 125 -3.44 14.54 2.81
C ILE A 125 -2.47 14.87 3.94
N HIS A 126 -2.89 14.54 5.16
CA HIS A 126 -2.26 14.97 6.42
C HIS A 126 -1.32 13.92 7.03
N ILE A 127 -0.82 12.99 6.21
CA ILE A 127 0.00 11.85 6.69
C ILE A 127 1.38 12.28 7.19
N TRP A 128 1.85 13.48 6.80
CA TRP A 128 3.15 14.04 7.18
C TRP A 128 3.06 15.15 8.23
N ASP A 129 1.86 15.63 8.59
CA ASP A 129 1.67 16.80 9.47
C ASP A 129 2.39 16.66 10.81
N GLY A 130 2.25 15.49 11.46
CA GLY A 130 2.92 15.22 12.73
C GLY A 130 4.44 15.33 12.63
N ASN A 131 5.03 14.94 11.50
CA ASN A 131 6.47 14.98 11.25
C ASN A 131 6.95 16.27 10.58
N GLY A 132 6.05 17.08 10.04
CA GLY A 132 6.34 18.37 9.44
C GLY A 132 6.12 19.56 10.39
N SER A 133 5.47 19.35 11.54
CA SER A 133 5.21 20.38 12.53
C SER A 133 6.50 21.03 13.08
N ARG A 134 6.41 22.31 13.45
CA ARG A 134 7.53 23.04 14.08
C ARG A 134 8.11 22.29 15.29
N GLU A 135 7.24 21.81 16.18
CA GLU A 135 7.63 21.05 17.38
C GLU A 135 8.46 19.80 17.01
N PHE A 136 8.03 19.04 16.02
CA PHE A 136 8.76 17.84 15.61
C PHE A 136 10.10 18.19 14.99
N LEU A 137 10.16 19.18 14.10
CA LEU A 137 11.41 19.62 13.47
C LEU A 137 12.43 20.11 14.52
N ASP A 138 11.99 20.90 15.50
CA ASP A 138 12.83 21.35 16.61
C ASP A 138 13.34 20.18 17.46
N SER A 139 12.49 19.18 17.73
CA SER A 139 12.90 17.97 18.46
C SER A 139 13.99 17.15 17.75
N ARG A 140 14.15 17.38 16.44
CA ARG A 140 15.19 16.75 15.59
C ARG A 140 16.40 17.65 15.35
N GLY A 141 16.43 18.85 15.92
CA GLY A 141 17.48 19.85 15.72
C GLY A 141 17.42 20.55 14.35
N LEU A 142 16.30 20.44 13.64
CA LEU A 142 16.07 21.06 12.33
C LEU A 142 15.46 22.46 12.50
N THR A 143 16.06 23.30 13.35
CA THR A 143 15.53 24.63 13.71
C THR A 143 15.47 25.58 12.52
N GLU A 144 16.39 25.42 11.56
CA GLU A 144 16.48 26.25 10.35
C GLU A 144 15.49 25.85 9.25
N ASN A 145 14.95 24.63 9.29
CA ASN A 145 13.97 24.17 8.32
C ASN A 145 12.66 24.94 8.50
N LYS A 146 11.99 25.33 7.41
CA LYS A 146 10.62 25.87 7.47
C LYS A 146 9.65 24.78 7.96
N GLU A 147 8.53 25.16 8.57
CA GLU A 147 7.48 24.18 8.90
C GLU A 147 6.98 23.48 7.61
N MET A 148 6.81 22.16 7.67
CA MET A 148 6.55 21.26 6.54
C MET A 148 7.73 21.02 5.58
N ASP A 149 8.91 21.60 5.84
CA ASP A 149 10.16 21.21 5.19
C ASP A 149 10.74 19.97 5.88
N LEU A 150 10.57 18.81 5.23
CA LEU A 150 11.02 17.53 5.79
C LEU A 150 12.53 17.30 5.65
N GLY A 151 13.27 18.20 4.98
CA GLY A 151 14.65 17.96 4.60
C GLY A 151 14.78 17.02 3.39
N PRO A 152 15.98 16.49 3.12
CA PRO A 152 16.28 15.69 1.93
C PRO A 152 15.79 14.23 2.04
N VAL A 153 14.49 14.04 2.19
CA VAL A 153 13.83 12.74 2.40
C VAL A 153 13.45 12.05 1.09
N TYR A 154 13.27 10.71 1.13
CA TYR A 154 12.71 9.85 0.08
C TYR A 154 12.98 10.32 -1.36
N GLY A 155 12.01 11.01 -1.97
CA GLY A 155 12.05 11.49 -3.35
C GLY A 155 13.28 12.32 -3.65
N PHE A 156 13.70 13.19 -2.73
CA PHE A 156 14.93 13.96 -2.90
C PHE A 156 16.13 13.05 -3.10
N GLN A 157 16.28 12.01 -2.27
CA GLN A 157 17.37 11.04 -2.46
C GLN A 157 17.20 10.23 -3.74
N TRP A 158 15.97 9.94 -4.18
CA TRP A 158 15.74 9.21 -5.43
C TRP A 158 16.18 10.00 -6.66
N ARG A 159 16.01 11.33 -6.65
CA ARG A 159 16.28 12.21 -7.80
C ARG A 159 17.61 12.98 -7.70
N HIS A 160 18.12 13.18 -6.49
CA HIS A 160 19.25 14.04 -6.16
C HIS A 160 20.16 13.41 -5.08
N PHE A 161 20.44 12.10 -5.18
CA PHE A 161 21.23 11.40 -4.17
C PHE A 161 22.58 12.08 -3.94
N GLY A 162 22.87 12.43 -2.69
CA GLY A 162 24.11 13.09 -2.28
C GLY A 162 24.22 14.59 -2.59
N ALA A 163 23.17 15.24 -3.08
CA ALA A 163 23.13 16.69 -3.24
C ALA A 163 23.06 17.42 -1.88
N ASP A 164 23.68 18.60 -1.79
CA ASP A 164 23.62 19.45 -0.60
C ASP A 164 22.25 20.11 -0.49
N TYR A 165 21.50 19.77 0.56
CA TYR A 165 20.15 20.29 0.76
C TYR A 165 20.17 21.75 1.24
N LYS A 166 19.38 22.59 0.55
CA LYS A 166 19.28 24.05 0.69
C LYS A 166 17.84 24.52 0.99
N GLY A 167 16.93 23.60 1.34
CA GLY A 167 15.50 23.86 1.54
C GLY A 167 14.63 23.57 0.32
N PHE A 168 13.31 23.42 0.52
CA PHE A 168 12.40 22.97 -0.55
C PHE A 168 12.18 23.97 -1.71
N GLU A 169 12.61 25.23 -1.56
CA GLU A 169 12.45 26.28 -2.59
C GLU A 169 13.67 26.36 -3.53
N ALA A 170 14.77 25.69 -3.20
CA ALA A 170 15.99 25.71 -4.00
C ALA A 170 15.83 24.87 -5.29
N ASN A 171 16.57 25.24 -6.32
CA ASN A 171 16.70 24.43 -7.53
C ASN A 171 17.79 23.37 -7.32
N TYR A 172 17.45 22.11 -7.59
CA TYR A 172 18.36 20.95 -7.51
C TYR A 172 18.58 20.27 -8.87
N ASP A 173 18.15 20.90 -9.96
CA ASP A 173 18.33 20.37 -11.31
C ASP A 173 19.81 20.06 -11.60
N GLY A 174 20.09 18.80 -11.92
CA GLY A 174 21.44 18.32 -12.20
C GLY A 174 22.32 18.11 -10.96
N GLU A 175 21.82 18.37 -9.75
CA GLU A 175 22.53 18.08 -8.51
C GLU A 175 22.30 16.63 -8.06
N GLY A 176 23.36 15.99 -7.56
CA GLY A 176 23.33 14.62 -7.07
C GLY A 176 23.18 13.57 -8.19
N VAL A 177 22.85 12.34 -7.79
CA VAL A 177 22.59 11.23 -8.72
C VAL A 177 21.08 10.98 -8.82
N ASP A 178 20.53 11.12 -10.04
CA ASP A 178 19.14 10.75 -10.35
C ASP A 178 19.03 9.24 -10.59
N GLN A 179 18.74 8.51 -9.51
CA GLN A 179 18.64 7.06 -9.49
C GLN A 179 17.46 6.57 -10.35
N ILE A 180 16.35 7.31 -10.35
CA ILE A 180 15.15 6.95 -11.12
C ILE A 180 15.43 7.06 -12.62
N ARG A 181 16.04 8.17 -13.06
CA ARG A 181 16.43 8.33 -14.47
C ARG A 181 17.38 7.21 -14.89
N PHE A 182 18.41 6.93 -14.09
CA PHE A 182 19.36 5.85 -14.35
C PHE A 182 18.65 4.49 -14.53
N ILE A 183 17.79 4.11 -13.58
CA ILE A 183 17.05 2.84 -13.65
C ILE A 183 16.14 2.78 -14.89
N VAL A 184 15.44 3.87 -15.22
CA VAL A 184 14.55 3.91 -16.40
C VAL A 184 15.34 3.72 -17.69
N GLU A 185 16.50 4.37 -17.82
CA GLU A 185 17.39 4.24 -18.98
C GLU A 185 17.97 2.82 -19.06
N THR A 186 18.42 2.26 -17.94
CA THR A 186 18.96 0.89 -17.87
C THR A 186 17.91 -0.15 -18.23
N ILE A 187 16.66 -0.03 -17.74
CA ILE A 187 15.58 -0.97 -18.12
C ILE A 187 15.31 -0.93 -19.63
N LYS A 188 15.39 0.24 -20.26
CA LYS A 188 15.17 0.39 -21.71
C LYS A 188 16.32 -0.19 -22.53
N ALA A 189 17.57 0.00 -22.08
CA ALA A 189 18.76 -0.38 -22.83
C ALA A 189 19.28 -1.79 -22.50
N ASN A 190 19.28 -2.17 -21.23
CA ASN A 190 19.77 -3.45 -20.68
C ASN A 190 18.84 -3.98 -19.56
N PRO A 191 17.66 -4.52 -19.90
CA PRO A 191 16.67 -4.98 -18.91
C PRO A 191 17.12 -6.18 -18.05
N ASN A 192 18.25 -6.83 -18.40
CA ASN A 192 18.82 -7.94 -17.65
C ASN A 192 19.91 -7.50 -16.65
N ASP A 193 20.18 -6.19 -16.57
CA ASP A 193 21.07 -5.65 -15.55
C ASP A 193 20.57 -6.01 -14.14
N ARG A 194 21.51 -6.11 -13.19
CA ARG A 194 21.25 -6.45 -11.79
C ARG A 194 21.59 -5.28 -10.85
N ARG A 195 21.75 -4.08 -11.38
CA ARG A 195 22.07 -2.83 -10.68
C ARG A 195 21.23 -1.67 -11.22
#